data_AF-A0A852ZYA0-F1
#
_entry.id   AF-A0A852ZYA0-F1
#
_cell.length_a   1.000
_cell.length_b   1.000
_cell.length_c   1.000
_cell.angle_alpha   90.00
_cell.angle_beta   90.00
_cell.angle_gamma   90.00
#
_symmetry.space_group_name_H-M   'P 1'
#
loop_
_entity.id
_entity.type
_entity.pdbx_description
1 polymer ?
#
loop_
_entity_poly.entity_id
_entity_poly.type
_entity_poly.pdbx_seq_one_letter_code
_entity_poly.pdbx_strand_id
1 'polypeptide(L)'
;MSKTPRSSARGWRDWIGTVVRLGLVVVWGWAGLAKVSDPAEAAQAVRVFRVLPEPLVEPIGHGLPFVELGLALLLLLGLGTRLAAVVSAGLLLVFVAGISQAWARGLTIDCGCFGGGGEVHASETRYLEEILRDLGFLLLAGWLIVRPGSRLALDGALEPRRQADPDPDSDSDSEPDSEAAASEPVPDEQPASKEQPGSEPDQDRRPESDAPAPAPAAGLLPTHPVPPPHDGRETARTR
;
A
#
# COMPACT_ATOMS: atom_id res chain seq x y z
N MET A 1 39.25 8.46 23.01
CA MET A 1 38.11 8.65 22.07
C MET A 1 37.95 7.41 21.20
N SER A 2 36.75 6.87 21.05
CA SER A 2 36.46 5.69 20.22
C SER A 2 35.23 5.95 19.33
N LYS A 3 35.44 6.25 18.04
CA LYS A 3 34.35 6.42 17.07
C LYS A 3 33.73 5.05 16.77
N THR A 4 32.53 4.78 17.25
CA THR A 4 31.76 3.56 16.90
C THR A 4 31.13 3.71 15.51
N PRO A 5 31.47 2.86 14.52
CA PRO A 5 30.98 3.01 13.15
C PRO A 5 29.54 2.47 12.98
N ARG A 6 28.54 3.22 13.48
CA ARG A 6 27.10 2.89 13.37
C ARG A 6 26.48 3.12 11.96
N SER A 7 27.29 3.13 10.90
CA SER A 7 26.91 3.48 9.53
C SER A 7 26.43 2.30 8.67
N SER A 8 27.11 1.15 8.74
CA SER A 8 26.90 0.00 7.83
C SER A 8 25.44 -0.53 7.83
N ALA A 9 24.91 -0.87 9.01
CA ALA A 9 23.61 -1.52 9.15
C ALA A 9 22.39 -0.64 8.79
N ARG A 10 22.61 0.67 8.53
CA ARG A 10 21.60 1.58 7.98
C ARG A 10 21.65 1.57 6.46
N GLY A 11 22.83 1.82 5.89
CA GLY A 11 23.04 1.87 4.43
C GLY A 11 22.53 0.64 3.68
N TRP A 12 22.74 -0.57 4.20
CA TRP A 12 22.22 -1.81 3.58
C TRP A 12 20.68 -1.87 3.53
N ARG A 13 20.00 -1.35 4.56
CA ARG A 13 18.52 -1.32 4.61
C ARG A 13 17.96 -0.29 3.63
N ASP A 14 18.62 0.85 3.50
CA ASP A 14 18.27 1.89 2.54
C ASP A 14 18.46 1.41 1.09
N TRP A 15 19.47 0.56 0.83
CA TRP A 15 19.68 -0.11 -0.46
C TRP A 15 18.61 -1.15 -0.77
N ILE A 16 18.18 -1.96 0.21
CA ILE A 16 17.00 -2.83 0.06
C ILE A 16 15.79 -1.98 -0.34
N GLY A 17 15.59 -0.82 0.31
CA GLY A 17 14.50 0.10 -0.04
C GLY A 17 14.56 0.60 -1.48
N THR A 18 15.75 0.91 -2.01
CA THR A 18 15.93 1.26 -3.42
C THR A 18 15.60 0.09 -4.35
N VAL A 19 16.02 -1.15 -4.02
CA VAL A 19 15.70 -2.34 -4.84
C VAL A 19 14.20 -2.65 -4.84
N VAL A 20 13.55 -2.60 -3.67
CA VAL A 20 12.09 -2.77 -3.51
C VAL A 20 11.34 -1.71 -4.31
N ARG A 21 11.75 -0.45 -4.21
CA ARG A 21 11.17 0.68 -4.97
C ARG A 21 11.34 0.49 -6.48
N LEU A 22 12.53 0.13 -6.96
CA LEU A 22 12.79 -0.10 -8.38
C LEU A 22 12.06 -1.34 -8.93
N GLY A 23 11.84 -2.38 -8.12
CA GLY A 23 10.98 -3.50 -8.50
C GLY A 23 9.53 -3.04 -8.78
N LEU A 24 8.99 -2.17 -7.93
CA LEU A 24 7.68 -1.55 -8.15
C LEU A 24 7.67 -0.59 -9.36
N VAL A 25 8.78 0.12 -9.65
CA VAL A 25 8.90 0.93 -10.88
C VAL A 25 8.82 0.05 -12.13
N VAL A 26 9.56 -1.06 -12.16
CA VAL A 26 9.61 -1.96 -13.33
C VAL A 26 8.24 -2.59 -13.57
N VAL A 27 7.55 -3.07 -12.53
CA VAL A 27 6.23 -3.70 -12.72
C VAL A 27 5.18 -2.69 -13.20
N TRP A 28 5.06 -1.52 -12.55
CA TRP A 28 4.09 -0.51 -12.96
C TRP A 28 4.41 0.10 -14.33
N GLY A 29 5.69 0.29 -14.62
CA GLY A 29 6.17 0.78 -15.92
C GLY A 29 5.83 -0.18 -17.05
N TRP A 30 6.08 -1.48 -16.87
CA TRP A 30 5.73 -2.51 -17.86
C TRP A 30 4.22 -2.66 -18.02
N ALA A 31 3.50 -2.80 -16.91
CA ALA A 31 2.04 -2.99 -16.89
C ALA A 31 1.32 -1.85 -17.63
N GLY A 32 1.77 -0.61 -17.44
CA GLY A 32 1.23 0.57 -18.12
C GLY A 32 1.65 0.65 -19.60
N LEU A 33 2.93 0.43 -19.94
CA LEU A 33 3.39 0.47 -21.34
C LEU A 33 2.67 -0.57 -22.22
N ALA A 34 2.44 -1.77 -21.69
CA ALA A 34 1.72 -2.81 -22.39
C ALA A 34 0.28 -2.38 -22.72
N LYS A 35 -0.48 -1.89 -21.72
CA LYS A 35 -1.88 -1.45 -21.92
C LYS A 35 -2.03 -0.14 -22.70
N VAL A 36 -1.02 0.74 -22.71
CA VAL A 36 -1.01 1.92 -23.59
C VAL A 36 -0.80 1.54 -25.07
N SER A 37 -0.21 0.37 -25.34
CA SER A 37 0.08 -0.07 -26.71
C SER A 37 -1.18 -0.52 -27.48
N ASP A 38 -2.18 -1.09 -26.79
CA ASP A 38 -3.53 -1.29 -27.32
C ASP A 38 -4.61 -0.89 -26.27
N PRO A 39 -5.15 0.33 -26.36
CA PRO A 39 -6.20 0.79 -25.46
C PRO A 39 -7.53 0.01 -25.59
N ALA A 40 -7.82 -0.60 -26.74
CA ALA A 40 -9.03 -1.38 -26.95
C ALA A 40 -8.92 -2.76 -26.27
N GLU A 41 -7.74 -3.36 -26.30
CA GLU A 41 -7.41 -4.54 -25.48
C GLU A 41 -7.52 -4.21 -23.98
N ALA A 42 -6.98 -3.06 -23.53
CA ALA A 42 -7.09 -2.63 -22.13
C ALA A 42 -8.55 -2.40 -21.67
N ALA A 43 -9.41 -1.85 -22.52
CA ALA A 43 -10.85 -1.72 -22.24
C ALA A 43 -11.58 -3.08 -22.27
N GLN A 44 -11.22 -3.97 -23.20
CA GLN A 44 -11.75 -5.33 -23.28
C GLN A 44 -11.40 -6.13 -22.01
N ALA A 45 -10.15 -6.02 -21.52
CA ALA A 45 -9.70 -6.69 -20.31
C ALA A 45 -10.53 -6.28 -19.08
N VAL A 46 -10.87 -5.01 -18.94
CA VAL A 46 -11.80 -4.52 -17.89
C VAL A 46 -13.22 -5.07 -18.08
N ARG A 47 -13.70 -5.17 -19.32
CA ARG A 47 -15.05 -5.66 -19.66
C ARG A 47 -15.26 -7.11 -19.20
N VAL A 48 -14.29 -8.00 -19.42
CA VAL A 48 -14.46 -9.45 -19.18
C VAL A 48 -14.53 -9.87 -17.70
N PHE A 49 -14.09 -9.01 -16.76
CA PHE A 49 -14.35 -9.24 -15.32
C PHE A 49 -15.84 -9.18 -14.94
N ARG A 50 -16.67 -8.51 -15.76
CA ARG A 50 -18.13 -8.36 -15.59
C ARG A 50 -18.52 -7.81 -14.19
N VAL A 51 -17.80 -6.76 -13.76
CA VAL A 51 -18.00 -6.03 -12.49
C VAL A 51 -18.56 -4.61 -12.72
N LEU A 52 -18.03 -3.88 -13.70
CA LEU A 52 -18.41 -2.50 -14.00
C LEU A 52 -19.60 -2.44 -14.99
N PRO A 53 -20.45 -1.41 -14.92
CA PRO A 53 -21.42 -1.11 -15.96
C PRO A 53 -20.70 -0.55 -17.20
N GLU A 54 -21.26 -0.84 -18.39
CA GLU A 54 -20.63 -0.54 -19.69
C GLU A 54 -20.07 0.89 -19.84
N PRO A 55 -20.76 1.98 -19.42
CA PRO A 55 -20.24 3.35 -19.57
C PRO A 55 -18.96 3.66 -18.75
N LEU A 56 -18.56 2.78 -17.82
CA LEU A 56 -17.34 2.92 -17.03
C LEU A 56 -16.20 2.01 -17.51
N VAL A 57 -16.46 1.08 -18.43
CA VAL A 57 -15.46 0.13 -18.95
C VAL A 57 -14.34 0.87 -19.68
N GLU A 58 -14.67 1.71 -20.67
CA GLU A 58 -13.68 2.47 -21.44
C GLU A 58 -12.96 3.55 -20.60
N PRO A 59 -13.62 4.39 -19.77
CA PRO A 59 -12.92 5.33 -18.90
C PRO A 59 -11.92 4.68 -17.94
N ILE A 60 -12.22 3.50 -17.42
CA ILE A 60 -11.32 2.78 -16.50
C ILE A 60 -10.22 2.03 -17.27
N GLY A 61 -10.56 1.35 -18.37
CA GLY A 61 -9.57 0.65 -19.22
C GLY A 61 -8.56 1.60 -19.86
N HIS A 62 -8.98 2.78 -20.32
CA HIS A 62 -8.09 3.81 -20.83
C HIS A 62 -7.41 4.62 -19.73
N GLY A 63 -8.03 4.81 -18.56
CA GLY A 63 -7.50 5.62 -17.46
C GLY A 63 -6.44 4.91 -16.61
N LEU A 64 -6.65 3.62 -16.35
CA LEU A 64 -5.77 2.78 -15.51
C LEU A 64 -4.29 2.79 -15.96
N PRO A 65 -3.93 2.65 -17.25
CA PRO A 65 -2.54 2.64 -17.69
C PRO A 65 -1.79 3.93 -17.37
N PHE A 66 -2.47 5.09 -17.41
CA PHE A 66 -1.87 6.37 -16.99
C PHE A 66 -1.63 6.44 -15.49
N VAL A 67 -2.46 5.78 -14.67
CA VAL A 67 -2.23 5.65 -13.22
C VAL A 67 -1.02 4.74 -12.96
N GLU A 68 -0.91 3.62 -13.66
CA GLU A 68 0.24 2.71 -13.57
C GLU A 68 1.55 3.44 -13.93
N LEU A 69 1.59 4.15 -15.07
CA LEU A 69 2.77 4.94 -15.47
C LEU A 69 3.05 6.12 -14.54
N GLY A 70 2.03 6.76 -13.98
CA GLY A 70 2.18 7.80 -12.96
C GLY A 70 2.83 7.27 -11.67
N LEU A 71 2.41 6.09 -11.20
CA LEU A 71 3.02 5.41 -10.05
C LEU A 71 4.47 5.01 -10.35
N ALA A 72 4.74 4.46 -11.54
CA ALA A 72 6.09 4.12 -11.97
C ALA A 72 7.02 5.35 -11.95
N LEU A 73 6.56 6.50 -12.47
CA LEU A 73 7.34 7.74 -12.50
C LEU A 73 7.60 8.31 -11.09
N LEU A 74 6.57 8.36 -10.24
CA LEU A 74 6.70 8.84 -8.85
C LEU A 74 7.66 7.96 -8.04
N LEU A 75 7.56 6.64 -8.19
CA LEU A 75 8.47 5.69 -7.54
C LEU A 75 9.88 5.73 -8.14
N LEU A 76 10.05 6.02 -9.44
CA LEU A 76 11.37 6.16 -10.07
C LEU A 76 12.12 7.36 -9.51
N LEU A 77 11.48 8.53 -9.56
CA LEU A 77 11.96 9.78 -8.97
C LEU A 77 12.11 9.69 -7.44
N GLY A 78 11.38 8.77 -6.80
CA GLY A 78 11.30 8.67 -5.35
C GLY A 78 10.72 9.94 -4.74
N LEU A 79 9.59 10.38 -5.31
CA LEU A 79 8.82 11.55 -4.87
C LEU A 79 7.46 11.09 -4.35
N GLY A 80 7.13 11.48 -3.12
CA GLY A 80 5.95 10.99 -2.41
C GLY A 80 5.98 9.48 -2.18
N THR A 81 7.17 8.87 -1.97
CA THR A 81 7.37 7.41 -2.01
C THR A 81 6.34 6.63 -1.19
N ARG A 82 6.04 7.10 0.03
CA ARG A 82 5.05 6.47 0.92
C ARG A 82 3.63 6.55 0.36
N LEU A 83 3.25 7.66 -0.25
CA LEU A 83 1.92 7.84 -0.87
C LEU A 83 1.79 6.98 -2.13
N ALA A 84 2.80 7.00 -3.01
CA ALA A 84 2.83 6.14 -4.19
C ALA A 84 2.78 4.64 -3.83
N ALA A 85 3.43 4.24 -2.72
CA ALA A 85 3.35 2.87 -2.19
C ALA A 85 1.95 2.54 -1.63
N VAL A 86 1.27 3.46 -0.94
CA VAL A 86 -0.12 3.29 -0.48
C VAL A 86 -1.08 3.11 -1.67
N VAL A 87 -0.98 3.96 -2.69
CA VAL A 87 -1.82 3.85 -3.90
C VAL A 87 -1.51 2.56 -4.67
N SER A 88 -0.24 2.17 -4.77
CA SER A 88 0.17 0.87 -5.35
C SER A 88 -0.48 -0.30 -4.61
N ALA A 89 -0.44 -0.30 -3.27
CA ALA A 89 -1.05 -1.35 -2.46
C ALA A 89 -2.58 -1.40 -2.62
N GLY A 90 -3.23 -0.24 -2.69
CA GLY A 90 -4.67 -0.15 -2.97
C GLY A 90 -5.05 -0.73 -4.34
N LEU A 91 -4.29 -0.41 -5.39
CA LEU A 91 -4.55 -0.92 -6.74
C LEU A 91 -4.27 -2.43 -6.86
N LEU A 92 -3.20 -2.93 -6.23
CA LEU A 92 -2.92 -4.37 -6.15
C LEU A 92 -4.02 -5.14 -5.40
N LEU A 93 -4.60 -4.57 -4.33
CA LEU A 93 -5.76 -5.15 -3.65
C LEU A 93 -7.00 -5.20 -4.55
N VAL A 94 -7.22 -4.20 -5.40
CA VAL A 94 -8.31 -4.19 -6.39
C VAL A 94 -8.11 -5.28 -7.45
N PHE A 95 -6.89 -5.47 -7.97
CA PHE A 95 -6.58 -6.57 -8.89
C PHE A 95 -6.78 -7.94 -8.23
N VAL A 96 -6.18 -8.20 -7.06
CA VAL A 96 -6.35 -9.47 -6.33
C VAL A 96 -7.83 -9.76 -6.06
N ALA A 97 -8.63 -8.76 -5.70
CA ALA A 97 -10.07 -8.92 -5.50
C ALA A 97 -10.82 -9.24 -6.81
N GLY A 98 -10.52 -8.54 -7.91
CA GLY A 98 -11.12 -8.79 -9.23
C GLY A 98 -10.80 -10.18 -9.78
N ILE A 99 -9.53 -10.60 -9.69
CA ILE A 99 -9.04 -11.91 -10.15
C ILE A 99 -9.64 -13.03 -9.28
N SER A 100 -9.65 -12.86 -7.96
CA SER A 100 -10.30 -13.81 -7.04
C SER A 100 -11.81 -13.94 -7.31
N GLN A 101 -12.48 -12.83 -7.63
CA GLN A 101 -13.89 -12.83 -8.03
C GLN A 101 -14.13 -13.54 -9.36
N ALA A 102 -13.26 -13.33 -10.36
CA ALA A 102 -13.39 -13.96 -11.67
C ALA A 102 -13.23 -15.49 -11.56
N TRP A 103 -12.23 -15.94 -10.78
CA TRP A 103 -12.01 -17.33 -10.45
C TRP A 103 -13.20 -17.94 -9.68
N ALA A 104 -13.71 -17.25 -8.65
CA ALA A 104 -14.85 -17.71 -7.86
C ALA A 104 -16.18 -17.78 -8.65
N ARG A 105 -16.33 -16.97 -9.70
CA ARG A 105 -17.47 -17.03 -10.64
C ARG A 105 -17.27 -18.06 -11.76
N GLY A 106 -16.14 -18.75 -11.83
CA GLY A 106 -15.83 -19.71 -12.88
C GLY A 106 -15.70 -19.07 -14.27
N LEU A 107 -15.31 -17.79 -14.35
CA LEU A 107 -14.99 -17.16 -15.63
C LEU A 107 -13.74 -17.82 -16.24
N THR A 108 -13.60 -17.76 -17.55
CA THR A 108 -12.42 -18.23 -18.29
C THR A 108 -11.76 -17.05 -18.99
N ILE A 109 -10.97 -16.27 -18.24
CA ILE A 109 -10.38 -15.03 -18.71
C ILE A 109 -8.86 -14.98 -18.48
N ASP A 110 -8.17 -14.29 -19.37
CA ASP A 110 -6.89 -13.66 -19.09
C ASP A 110 -7.15 -12.33 -18.37
N CYS A 111 -6.33 -12.03 -17.36
CA CYS A 111 -6.47 -10.86 -16.50
C CYS A 111 -5.84 -9.59 -17.12
N GLY A 112 -5.01 -9.72 -18.16
CA GLY A 112 -4.46 -8.59 -18.93
C GLY A 112 -3.50 -7.68 -18.15
N CYS A 113 -3.04 -8.10 -16.97
CA CYS A 113 -2.25 -7.27 -16.06
C CYS A 113 -0.95 -6.74 -16.68
N PHE A 114 -0.40 -7.44 -17.68
CA PHE A 114 0.89 -7.15 -18.34
C PHE A 114 0.74 -6.93 -19.86
N GLY A 115 -0.46 -6.52 -20.31
CA GLY A 115 -0.92 -6.65 -21.70
C GLY A 115 -1.73 -7.92 -21.89
N GLY A 116 -2.43 -8.06 -23.01
CA GLY A 116 -3.40 -9.14 -23.20
C GLY A 116 -4.68 -8.91 -22.41
N GLY A 117 -5.38 -9.99 -22.08
CA GLY A 117 -6.70 -9.97 -21.45
C GLY A 117 -7.82 -10.38 -22.41
N GLY A 118 -8.90 -10.90 -21.84
CA GLY A 118 -10.09 -11.34 -22.58
C GLY A 118 -10.57 -12.72 -22.20
N GLU A 119 -11.51 -13.25 -22.97
CA GLU A 119 -12.01 -14.62 -22.78
C GLU A 119 -11.06 -15.61 -23.46
N VAL A 120 -10.61 -16.63 -22.71
CA VAL A 120 -9.61 -17.64 -23.12
C VAL A 120 -10.10 -19.05 -22.78
N HIS A 121 -9.38 -20.10 -23.21
CA HIS A 121 -9.75 -21.46 -22.80
C HIS A 121 -9.47 -21.69 -21.30
N ALA A 122 -10.28 -22.53 -20.65
CA ALA A 122 -10.14 -22.82 -19.22
C ALA A 122 -8.72 -23.30 -18.82
N SER A 123 -8.05 -24.04 -19.71
CA SER A 123 -6.66 -24.53 -19.58
C SER A 123 -5.58 -23.45 -19.63
N GLU A 124 -5.93 -22.24 -20.07
CA GLU A 124 -5.00 -21.11 -20.25
C GLU A 124 -5.12 -20.10 -19.10
N THR A 125 -6.15 -20.22 -18.26
CA THR A 125 -6.38 -19.35 -17.09
C THR A 125 -5.26 -19.49 -16.05
N ARG A 126 -4.77 -18.35 -15.53
CA ARG A 126 -3.56 -18.27 -14.69
C ARG A 126 -3.80 -17.76 -13.27
N TYR A 127 -5.05 -17.71 -12.80
CA TYR A 127 -5.48 -16.96 -11.60
C TYR A 127 -4.60 -17.12 -10.36
N LEU A 128 -4.11 -18.32 -10.06
CA LEU A 128 -3.23 -18.55 -8.91
C LEU A 128 -1.84 -17.91 -9.07
N GLU A 129 -1.27 -17.93 -10.27
CA GLU A 129 0.01 -17.28 -10.59
C GLU A 129 -0.13 -15.75 -10.51
N GLU A 130 -1.20 -15.22 -11.09
CA GLU A 130 -1.55 -13.79 -11.04
C GLU A 130 -1.73 -13.30 -9.58
N ILE A 131 -2.52 -14.01 -8.77
CA ILE A 131 -2.76 -13.67 -7.36
C ILE A 131 -1.48 -13.77 -6.53
N LEU A 132 -0.68 -14.83 -6.68
CA LEU A 132 0.56 -14.98 -5.91
C LEU A 132 1.60 -13.91 -6.26
N ARG A 133 1.69 -13.53 -7.54
CA ARG A 133 2.53 -12.43 -8.02
C ARG A 133 2.08 -11.09 -7.41
N ASP A 134 0.80 -10.78 -7.49
CA ASP A 134 0.25 -9.50 -7.01
C ASP A 134 0.32 -9.38 -5.48
N LEU A 135 0.13 -10.49 -4.75
CA LEU A 135 0.43 -10.57 -3.31
C LEU A 135 1.92 -10.35 -3.02
N GLY A 136 2.82 -10.84 -3.87
CA GLY A 136 4.25 -10.55 -3.81
C GLY A 136 4.54 -9.05 -3.92
N PHE A 137 3.97 -8.38 -4.92
CA PHE A 137 4.10 -6.92 -5.08
C PHE A 137 3.41 -6.14 -3.94
N LEU A 138 2.30 -6.65 -3.40
CA LEU A 138 1.61 -6.05 -2.25
C LEU A 138 2.48 -6.08 -0.98
N LEU A 139 3.25 -7.16 -0.77
CA LEU A 139 4.24 -7.23 0.30
C LEU A 139 5.41 -6.25 0.09
N LEU A 140 5.87 -6.04 -1.15
CA LEU A 140 6.86 -5.02 -1.49
C LEU A 140 6.34 -3.60 -1.22
N ALA A 141 5.10 -3.31 -1.63
CA ALA A 141 4.45 -2.03 -1.35
C ALA A 141 4.25 -1.82 0.16
N GLY A 142 3.74 -2.82 0.88
CA GLY A 142 3.59 -2.80 2.34
C GLY A 142 4.90 -2.55 3.09
N TRP A 143 5.99 -3.17 2.65
CA TRP A 143 7.33 -2.90 3.18
C TRP A 143 7.71 -1.43 2.99
N LEU A 144 7.47 -0.86 1.81
CA LEU A 144 7.82 0.53 1.47
C LEU A 144 6.91 1.57 2.18
N ILE A 145 5.67 1.21 2.51
CA ILE A 145 4.75 2.05 3.32
C ILE A 145 5.27 2.18 4.77
N VAL A 146 5.81 1.09 5.33
CA VAL A 146 6.37 1.05 6.70
C VAL A 146 7.81 1.56 6.74
N ARG A 147 8.56 1.43 5.64
CA ARG A 147 9.97 1.84 5.49
C ARG A 147 10.20 2.56 4.16
N PRO A 148 9.74 3.83 3.99
CA PRO A 148 9.96 4.60 2.76
C PRO A 148 11.44 4.96 2.52
N GLY A 149 12.30 4.79 3.53
CA GLY A 149 13.74 5.02 3.46
C GLY A 149 14.41 4.21 2.35
N SER A 150 14.68 4.87 1.23
CA SER A 150 15.39 4.34 0.08
C SER A 150 16.49 5.31 -0.34
N ARG A 151 17.66 4.82 -0.76
CA ARG A 151 18.67 5.68 -1.40
C ARG A 151 18.12 6.20 -2.73
N LEU A 152 18.59 7.39 -3.13
CA LEU A 152 18.18 8.07 -4.37
C LEU A 152 16.68 8.43 -4.42
N ALA A 153 16.05 8.74 -3.28
CA ALA A 153 14.71 9.36 -3.25
C ALA A 153 14.83 10.89 -3.22
N LEU A 154 14.06 11.60 -4.06
CA LEU A 154 13.99 13.06 -4.03
C LEU A 154 13.26 13.60 -2.79
N ASP A 155 12.43 12.79 -2.12
CA ASP A 155 11.82 13.11 -0.82
C ASP A 155 12.84 13.71 0.17
N GLY A 156 14.01 13.05 0.32
CA GLY A 156 15.08 13.49 1.21
C GLY A 156 15.83 14.75 0.77
N ALA A 157 15.59 15.25 -0.45
CA ALA A 157 16.15 16.49 -0.97
C ALA A 157 15.18 17.69 -0.84
N LEU A 158 13.90 17.45 -0.52
CA LEU A 158 12.88 18.48 -0.29
C LEU A 158 12.66 18.79 1.20
N GLU A 159 12.84 17.80 2.08
CA GLU A 159 12.82 17.95 3.55
C GLU A 159 13.91 18.88 4.19
N PRO A 160 15.11 19.16 3.61
CA PRO A 160 16.22 19.84 4.29
C PRO A 160 15.99 21.26 4.88
N ARG A 161 14.82 21.87 4.71
CA ARG A 161 14.53 23.24 5.20
C ARG A 161 13.61 23.30 6.44
N ARG A 162 13.02 22.19 6.90
CA ARG A 162 12.15 22.16 8.10
C ARG A 162 12.91 21.98 9.44
N GLN A 163 14.23 21.81 9.41
CA GLN A 163 15.08 21.67 10.61
C GLN A 163 16.03 22.85 10.81
N ALA A 164 15.64 24.03 10.30
CA ALA A 164 16.35 25.29 10.45
C ALA A 164 15.46 26.35 11.15
N ASP A 165 14.74 25.93 12.19
CA ASP A 165 14.34 26.83 13.27
C ASP A 165 15.53 26.90 14.26
N PRO A 166 15.95 28.10 14.71
CA PRO A 166 17.02 28.25 15.69
C PRO A 166 16.55 27.84 17.10
N ASP A 167 17.50 27.44 17.95
CA ASP A 167 17.23 27.17 19.37
C ASP A 167 16.64 28.41 20.06
N PRO A 168 15.51 28.30 20.79
CA PRO A 168 14.94 29.41 21.55
C PRO A 168 15.69 29.68 22.86
N ASP A 169 16.50 28.74 23.34
CA ASP A 169 17.16 28.75 24.65
C ASP A 169 18.65 29.17 24.54
N SER A 170 18.93 30.35 23.99
CA SER A 170 20.30 30.91 23.92
C SER A 170 20.56 32.07 24.89
N ASP A 171 19.71 32.25 25.90
CA ASP A 171 19.96 33.16 27.03
C ASP A 171 20.86 32.45 28.07
N SER A 172 22.16 32.40 27.77
CA SER A 172 23.19 32.07 28.77
C SER A 172 23.77 33.35 29.35
N ASP A 173 23.09 33.92 30.35
CA ASP A 173 23.59 35.09 31.08
C ASP A 173 25.04 34.88 31.54
N SER A 174 25.89 35.87 31.27
CA SER A 174 27.33 35.81 31.54
C SER A 174 27.88 37.21 31.78
N GLU A 175 27.44 37.84 32.88
CA GLU A 175 28.10 39.02 33.45
C GLU A 175 28.82 38.65 34.77
N PRO A 176 30.00 39.22 35.05
CA PRO A 176 30.89 38.77 36.13
C PRO A 176 30.69 39.49 37.46
N ASP A 177 31.34 38.97 38.51
CA ASP A 177 31.26 39.45 39.89
C ASP A 177 31.71 40.92 40.08
N SER A 178 30.98 41.66 40.92
CA SER A 178 31.51 42.81 41.66
C SER A 178 30.76 43.00 42.98
N GLU A 179 31.49 43.18 44.07
CA GLU A 179 30.98 43.35 45.43
C GLU A 179 30.49 44.78 45.72
N ALA A 180 29.48 44.96 46.59
CA ALA A 180 29.65 45.52 47.96
C ALA A 180 28.38 46.14 48.60
N ALA A 181 28.33 46.05 49.94
CA ALA A 181 27.64 46.92 50.92
C ALA A 181 26.08 46.94 51.03
N ALA A 182 25.62 46.43 52.20
CA ALA A 182 24.56 46.90 53.13
C ALA A 182 23.44 47.89 52.65
N SER A 183 22.19 47.82 53.14
CA SER A 183 21.84 47.77 54.59
C SER A 183 20.36 47.44 54.89
N GLU A 184 20.09 47.07 56.15
CA GLU A 184 18.82 47.23 56.94
C GLU A 184 17.68 46.17 56.85
N PRO A 185 16.82 45.98 57.90
CA PRO A 185 16.16 44.68 58.17
C PRO A 185 14.66 44.65 58.63
N VAL A 186 14.00 43.48 58.50
CA VAL A 186 12.92 42.94 59.41
C VAL A 186 11.54 43.69 59.37
N PRO A 187 10.36 43.15 59.79
CA PRO A 187 10.03 41.91 60.55
C PRO A 187 9.01 40.91 59.93
N ASP A 188 8.71 39.88 60.73
CA ASP A 188 7.70 38.81 60.62
C ASP A 188 6.25 39.20 60.26
N GLU A 189 5.49 38.23 59.72
CA GLU A 189 4.27 37.75 60.40
C GLU A 189 3.94 36.26 60.06
N GLN A 190 3.12 35.62 60.89
CA GLN A 190 2.66 34.21 60.86
C GLN A 190 1.17 34.17 61.28
N PRO A 191 0.40 33.06 61.16
CA PRO A 191 0.42 31.92 60.24
C PRO A 191 -1.02 31.61 59.71
N ALA A 192 -1.34 30.32 59.48
CA ALA A 192 -2.63 29.67 59.81
C ALA A 192 -3.74 29.41 58.74
N SER A 193 -3.72 28.15 58.26
CA SER A 193 -4.85 27.18 58.38
C SER A 193 -6.00 27.13 57.35
N LYS A 194 -6.61 25.91 57.28
CA LYS A 194 -7.87 25.50 56.61
C LYS A 194 -7.80 25.32 55.08
N GLU A 195 -8.46 24.32 54.45
CA GLU A 195 -9.16 23.13 54.97
C GLU A 195 -9.21 21.99 53.92
N GLN A 196 -9.28 20.74 54.38
CA GLN A 196 -9.70 19.51 53.69
C GLN A 196 -10.71 18.80 54.61
N PRO A 197 -11.63 17.90 54.16
CA PRO A 197 -11.46 16.99 53.01
C PRO A 197 -12.71 16.64 52.16
N GLY A 198 -12.46 15.88 51.08
CA GLY A 198 -13.12 14.57 50.85
C GLY A 198 -14.43 14.47 50.04
N SER A 199 -14.38 13.71 48.94
CA SER A 199 -15.39 12.68 48.60
C SER A 199 -14.96 11.76 47.43
N GLU A 200 -14.57 10.53 47.79
CA GLU A 200 -14.56 9.32 46.95
C GLU A 200 -15.65 8.37 47.50
N PRO A 201 -16.04 7.23 46.85
CA PRO A 201 -15.56 6.66 45.58
C PRO A 201 -16.68 6.77 44.49
N ASP A 202 -17.11 5.82 43.64
CA ASP A 202 -16.84 4.38 43.47
C ASP A 202 -17.19 3.85 42.05
N GLN A 203 -16.97 2.54 41.86
CA GLN A 203 -17.03 1.72 40.64
C GLN A 203 -18.42 1.51 40.01
N ASP A 204 -18.44 1.36 38.68
CA ASP A 204 -18.91 0.13 38.00
C ASP A 204 -18.07 -0.06 36.72
N ARG A 205 -17.30 -1.16 36.53
CA ARG A 205 -17.66 -2.48 35.95
C ARG A 205 -18.23 -2.42 34.51
N ARG A 206 -17.87 -3.32 33.57
CA ARG A 206 -16.83 -4.38 33.49
C ARG A 206 -16.56 -4.71 31.99
N PRO A 207 -15.66 -5.66 31.60
CA PRO A 207 -15.06 -5.69 30.27
C PRO A 207 -15.66 -6.72 29.29
N GLU A 208 -15.06 -6.77 28.09
CA GLU A 208 -14.81 -7.95 27.22
C GLU A 208 -15.94 -8.94 26.89
N SER A 209 -16.12 -9.18 25.58
CA SER A 209 -16.39 -10.53 25.07
C SER A 209 -15.84 -10.70 23.66
N ASP A 210 -14.83 -11.56 23.50
CA ASP A 210 -14.58 -12.26 22.24
C ASP A 210 -15.73 -13.24 21.94
N ALA A 211 -15.97 -13.52 20.65
CA ALA A 211 -16.59 -14.76 20.14
C ALA A 211 -16.35 -14.86 18.60
N PRO A 212 -16.37 -16.05 17.98
CA PRO A 212 -15.61 -16.30 16.74
C PRO A 212 -16.44 -16.41 15.45
N ALA A 213 -15.73 -16.44 14.32
CA ALA A 213 -16.30 -16.60 12.99
C ALA A 213 -16.82 -18.03 12.70
N PRO A 214 -17.90 -18.19 11.91
CA PRO A 214 -18.32 -19.49 11.37
C PRO A 214 -17.50 -19.89 10.11
N ALA A 215 -17.34 -21.20 9.92
CA ALA A 215 -16.67 -21.79 8.75
C ALA A 215 -17.56 -21.82 7.49
N PRO A 216 -16.99 -21.90 6.27
CA PRO A 216 -17.77 -21.96 5.03
C PRO A 216 -18.54 -23.28 4.88
N ALA A 217 -19.77 -23.21 4.36
CA ALA A 217 -20.58 -24.38 4.05
C ALA A 217 -20.17 -25.01 2.71
N ALA A 218 -19.94 -26.33 2.70
CA ALA A 218 -19.71 -27.08 1.47
C ALA A 218 -21.03 -27.33 0.73
N GLY A 219 -21.25 -26.61 -0.38
CA GLY A 219 -22.40 -26.79 -1.27
C GLY A 219 -22.11 -27.82 -2.38
N LEU A 220 -23.13 -28.61 -2.74
CA LEU A 220 -23.01 -29.67 -3.75
C LEU A 220 -22.82 -29.12 -5.17
N LEU A 221 -21.91 -29.72 -5.93
CA LEU A 221 -21.82 -29.54 -7.38
C LEU A 221 -22.89 -30.41 -8.09
N PRO A 222 -23.72 -29.86 -8.98
CA PRO A 222 -24.57 -30.66 -9.85
C PRO A 222 -23.75 -31.28 -11.00
N THR A 223 -23.77 -32.60 -11.12
CA THR A 223 -23.11 -33.32 -12.23
C THR A 223 -23.93 -33.19 -13.51
N HIS A 224 -23.53 -32.31 -14.42
CA HIS A 224 -24.10 -32.26 -15.77
C HIS A 224 -23.60 -33.46 -16.60
N PRO A 225 -24.48 -34.11 -17.41
CA PRO A 225 -24.07 -35.24 -18.25
C PRO A 225 -23.23 -34.76 -19.44
N VAL A 226 -22.17 -35.52 -19.74
CA VAL A 226 -21.31 -35.29 -20.92
C VAL A 226 -22.05 -35.75 -22.18
N PRO A 227 -22.19 -34.91 -23.23
CA PRO A 227 -22.74 -35.35 -24.51
C PRO A 227 -21.78 -36.31 -25.22
N PRO A 228 -22.29 -37.30 -25.99
CA PRO A 228 -21.44 -38.20 -26.75
C PRO A 228 -20.67 -37.45 -27.85
N PRO A 229 -19.46 -37.92 -28.24
CA PRO A 229 -18.72 -37.32 -29.35
C PRO A 229 -19.49 -37.52 -30.67
N HIS A 230 -19.60 -36.45 -31.46
CA HIS A 230 -20.07 -36.56 -32.84
C HIS A 230 -19.02 -37.29 -33.70
N ASP A 231 -19.39 -38.45 -34.26
CA ASP A 231 -18.58 -39.10 -35.30
C ASP A 231 -18.63 -38.23 -36.58
N GLY A 232 -17.47 -37.74 -37.00
CA GLY A 232 -17.31 -36.83 -38.15
C GLY A 232 -17.42 -37.54 -39.50
N ARG A 233 -18.47 -38.35 -39.70
CA ARG A 233 -18.65 -39.20 -40.87
C ARG A 233 -20.05 -39.08 -41.47
N GLU A 234 -20.25 -38.05 -42.31
CA GLU A 234 -21.12 -38.00 -43.51
C GLU A 234 -21.21 -36.54 -44.00
N THR A 235 -21.21 -36.20 -45.30
CA THR A 235 -20.92 -36.95 -46.53
C THR A 235 -20.06 -36.10 -47.48
N ALA A 236 -19.03 -36.70 -48.09
CA ALA A 236 -18.42 -36.13 -49.29
C ALA A 236 -19.11 -36.70 -50.54
N ARG A 237 -20.14 -36.00 -51.06
CA ARG A 237 -20.82 -36.38 -52.32
C ARG A 237 -21.53 -35.20 -53.00
N THR A 238 -21.29 -35.09 -54.31
CA THR A 238 -22.15 -34.44 -55.34
C THR A 238 -22.47 -32.94 -55.21
N ARG A 239 -22.38 -32.14 -56.28
CA ARG A 239 -21.90 -32.41 -57.65
C ARG A 239 -21.48 -31.11 -58.33
#